data_AF-A0A1V1T2T9-F1
#
_entry.id   AF-A0A1V1T2T9-F1
#
_cell.length_a   1.000
_cell.length_b   1.000
_cell.length_c   1.000
_cell.angle_alpha   90.00
_cell.angle_beta   90.00
_cell.angle_gamma   90.00
#
_symmetry.space_group_name_H-M   'P 1'
#
loop_
_entity.id
_entity.type
_entity.pdbx_description
1 polymer ?
#
loop_
_entity_poly.entity_id
_entity_poly.type
_entity_poly.pdbx_seq_one_letter_code
_entity_poly.pdbx_strand_id
1 'polypeptide(L)'
;MGGILATRQPSRRVWFGLLAVLVLLGFLVASRPSATRIPRENPHGANTDSVTNSTLGFSKIFAVGLPERTDKRDAFALTSALTGFYVTFVDAVRGESVPDRAIPFEVDRKALMETNVGSWRSHMNAIRRHGLRKIQHSSKETD
;
A
#
# COMPACT_ATOMS: atom_id res chain seq x y z
N MET A 1 71.35 7.67 -18.91
CA MET A 1 70.00 8.03 -18.43
C MET A 1 69.01 7.00 -18.96
N GLY A 2 68.16 6.43 -18.11
CA GLY A 2 67.08 5.53 -18.53
C GLY A 2 66.95 4.25 -17.68
N GLY A 3 66.49 4.39 -16.44
CA GLY A 3 66.07 3.25 -15.63
C GLY A 3 64.67 2.80 -16.03
N ILE A 4 64.53 1.56 -16.48
CA ILE A 4 63.25 0.94 -16.82
C ILE A 4 62.51 0.62 -15.52
N LEU A 5 61.42 1.35 -15.25
CA LEU A 5 60.48 1.07 -14.17
C LEU A 5 59.81 -0.28 -14.43
N ALA A 6 60.24 -1.31 -13.72
CA ALA A 6 59.55 -2.59 -13.65
C ALA A 6 58.18 -2.38 -12.98
N THR A 7 57.12 -2.29 -13.80
CA THR A 7 55.75 -2.28 -13.30
C THR A 7 55.46 -3.63 -12.64
N ARG A 8 55.36 -3.64 -11.31
CA ARG A 8 54.96 -4.80 -10.52
C ARG A 8 53.59 -5.27 -10.97
N GLN A 9 53.55 -6.39 -11.69
CA GLN A 9 52.30 -7.03 -12.11
C GLN A 9 51.48 -7.38 -10.86
N PRO A 10 50.23 -6.89 -10.74
CA PRO A 10 49.40 -7.19 -9.57
C PRO A 10 49.11 -8.69 -9.51
N SER A 11 49.34 -9.29 -8.35
CA SER A 11 49.11 -10.72 -8.16
C SER A 11 47.64 -11.08 -8.44
N ARG A 12 47.37 -12.28 -8.96
CA ARG A 12 46.01 -12.78 -9.28
C ARG A 12 45.02 -12.63 -8.10
N ARG A 13 45.53 -12.59 -6.86
CA ARG A 13 44.76 -12.35 -5.63
C ARG A 13 44.12 -10.95 -5.58
N VAL A 14 44.79 -9.93 -6.12
CA VAL A 14 44.26 -8.56 -6.22
C VAL A 14 43.07 -8.50 -7.18
N TRP A 15 43.16 -9.24 -8.29
CA TRP A 15 42.06 -9.33 -9.26
C TRP A 15 40.84 -10.06 -8.69
N PHE A 16 41.04 -11.17 -7.96
CA PHE A 16 39.93 -11.83 -7.26
C PHE A 16 39.28 -10.92 -6.21
N GLY A 17 40.08 -10.14 -5.46
CA GLY A 17 39.57 -9.16 -4.51
C GLY A 17 38.75 -8.05 -5.17
N LEU A 18 39.25 -7.47 -6.27
CA LEU A 18 38.52 -6.46 -7.04
C LEU A 18 37.22 -7.01 -7.62
N LEU A 19 37.24 -8.23 -8.15
CA LEU A 19 36.05 -8.86 -8.73
C LEU A 19 35.01 -9.17 -7.64
N ALA A 20 35.44 -9.65 -6.46
CA ALA A 20 34.57 -9.82 -5.31
C ALA A 20 33.94 -8.49 -4.85
N VAL A 21 34.72 -7.41 -4.79
CA VAL A 21 34.22 -6.07 -4.43
C VAL A 21 33.23 -5.54 -5.47
N LEU A 22 33.49 -5.72 -6.77
CA LEU A 22 32.57 -5.32 -7.84
C LEU A 22 31.28 -6.15 -7.82
N VAL A 23 31.36 -7.45 -7.55
CA VAL A 23 30.17 -8.30 -7.40
C VAL A 23 29.37 -7.90 -6.17
N LEU A 24 30.04 -7.60 -5.05
CA LEU A 24 29.39 -7.18 -3.81
C LEU A 24 28.75 -5.79 -3.95
N LEU A 25 29.43 -4.85 -4.64
CA LEU A 25 28.87 -3.54 -5.02
C LEU A 25 27.70 -3.68 -5.99
N GLY A 26 27.82 -4.53 -7.01
CA GLY A 26 26.75 -4.82 -7.95
C GLY A 26 25.53 -5.43 -7.26
N PHE A 27 25.77 -6.37 -6.34
CA PHE A 27 24.72 -6.96 -5.50
C PHE A 27 24.08 -5.92 -4.58
N LEU A 28 24.85 -5.03 -3.95
CA LEU A 28 24.32 -3.92 -3.12
C LEU A 28 23.49 -2.92 -3.93
N VAL A 29 23.88 -2.63 -5.17
CA VAL A 29 23.13 -1.75 -6.08
C VAL A 29 21.86 -2.44 -6.59
N ALA A 30 21.93 -3.72 -6.95
CA ALA A 30 20.78 -4.50 -7.39
C ALA A 30 19.80 -4.81 -6.25
N SER A 31 20.29 -4.92 -5.01
CA SER A 31 19.49 -5.15 -3.81
C SER A 31 18.91 -3.86 -3.23
N ARG A 32 19.08 -2.70 -3.88
CA ARG A 32 18.33 -1.51 -3.48
C ARG A 32 16.85 -1.83 -3.67
N PRO A 33 16.02 -1.87 -2.61
CA PRO A 33 14.59 -1.97 -2.79
C PRO A 33 14.21 -0.81 -3.71
N SER A 34 13.62 -1.13 -4.87
CA SER A 34 13.11 -0.11 -5.78
C SER A 34 12.31 0.85 -4.93
N ALA A 35 12.77 2.10 -4.85
CA ALA A 35 12.13 3.13 -4.05
C ALA A 35 10.64 3.04 -4.35
N THR A 36 9.88 2.63 -3.33
CA THR A 36 8.44 2.42 -3.39
C THR A 36 7.88 3.71 -3.94
N ARG A 37 7.51 3.73 -5.22
CA ARG A 37 6.70 4.81 -5.77
C ARG A 37 5.40 4.69 -5.01
N ILE A 38 5.23 5.50 -3.96
CA ILE A 38 3.92 5.73 -3.34
C ILE A 38 2.99 6.02 -4.51
N PRO A 39 2.03 5.14 -4.83
CA PRO A 39 1.10 5.41 -5.90
C PRO A 39 0.36 6.67 -5.47
N ARG A 40 0.67 7.79 -6.11
CA ARG A 40 -0.13 9.01 -5.99
C ARG A 40 -1.56 8.57 -6.30
N GLU A 41 -2.49 8.77 -5.36
CA GLU A 41 -3.92 8.55 -5.62
C GLU A 41 -4.26 9.42 -6.83
N ASN A 42 -4.23 8.85 -8.04
CA ASN A 42 -4.81 9.48 -9.21
C ASN A 42 -6.31 9.25 -9.05
N PRO A 43 -7.11 10.30 -8.77
CA PRO A 43 -8.55 10.16 -8.64
C PRO A 43 -9.21 9.96 -10.01
N HIS A 44 -8.45 10.09 -11.10
CA HIS A 44 -8.89 9.97 -12.49
C HIS A 44 -8.05 8.91 -13.20
N GLY A 45 -8.72 7.95 -13.83
CA GLY A 45 -8.08 6.93 -14.65
C GLY A 45 -8.06 5.56 -13.98
N ALA A 46 -9.13 4.79 -14.20
CA ALA A 46 -9.13 3.35 -13.99
C ALA A 46 -8.15 2.72 -14.98
N ASN A 47 -6.88 2.62 -14.60
CA ASN A 47 -5.95 1.74 -15.29
C ASN A 47 -6.08 0.35 -14.66
N THR A 48 -6.96 -0.48 -15.24
CA THR A 48 -7.17 -1.89 -14.85
C THR A 48 -5.94 -2.75 -15.06
N ASP A 49 -4.91 -2.24 -15.74
CA ASP A 49 -3.65 -2.94 -16.01
C ASP A 49 -2.72 -2.97 -14.78
N SER A 50 -3.08 -2.26 -13.70
CA SER A 50 -2.29 -2.22 -12.47
C SER A 50 -2.77 -3.17 -11.37
N VAL A 51 -3.51 -4.23 -11.70
CA VAL A 51 -3.66 -5.40 -10.81
C VAL A 51 -2.30 -6.10 -10.73
N THR A 52 -1.38 -5.41 -10.10
CA THR A 52 0.01 -5.79 -9.88
C THR A 52 0.09 -6.57 -8.58
N ASN A 53 1.23 -7.21 -8.33
CA ASN A 53 1.54 -7.86 -7.05
C ASN A 53 1.29 -6.95 -5.82
N SER A 54 1.25 -5.63 -6.03
CA SER A 54 1.02 -4.65 -4.98
C SER A 54 -0.41 -4.56 -4.45
N THR A 55 -1.40 -5.17 -5.11
CA THR A 55 -2.77 -5.29 -4.57
C THR A 55 -3.23 -6.74 -4.51
N LEU A 56 -2.29 -7.68 -4.55
CA LEU A 56 -2.53 -9.13 -4.41
C LEU A 56 -3.60 -9.67 -5.39
N GLY A 57 -3.74 -9.08 -6.58
CA GLY A 57 -4.75 -9.51 -7.54
C GLY A 57 -6.11 -8.79 -7.42
N PHE A 58 -6.28 -7.89 -6.44
CA PHE A 58 -7.50 -7.08 -6.29
C PHE A 58 -7.34 -5.70 -6.93
N SER A 59 -8.44 -5.07 -7.35
CA SER A 59 -8.40 -3.68 -7.83
C SER A 59 -8.01 -2.70 -6.70
N LYS A 60 -8.48 -2.94 -5.47
CA LYS A 60 -8.15 -2.12 -4.30
C LYS A 60 -8.40 -2.88 -2.99
N ILE A 61 -7.51 -2.71 -2.02
CA ILE A 61 -7.64 -3.28 -0.68
C ILE A 61 -7.96 -2.15 0.30
N PHE A 62 -8.91 -2.36 1.22
CA PHE A 62 -9.30 -1.39 2.25
C PHE A 62 -8.91 -1.86 3.64
N ALA A 63 -8.33 -0.96 4.42
CA ALA A 63 -8.11 -1.15 5.84
C ALA A 63 -9.11 -0.26 6.61
N VAL A 64 -10.07 -0.89 7.28
CA VAL A 64 -11.10 -0.19 8.06
C VAL A 64 -10.72 -0.21 9.53
N GLY A 65 -10.55 0.97 10.13
CA GLY A 65 -10.15 1.08 11.53
C GLY A 65 -10.47 2.44 12.12
N LEU A 66 -10.67 2.47 13.44
CA LEU A 66 -10.94 3.71 14.16
C LEU A 66 -9.79 4.71 13.98
N PRO A 67 -10.07 6.00 13.70
CA PRO A 67 -9.02 7.01 13.44
C PRO A 67 -8.12 7.27 14.65
N GLU A 68 -8.64 7.11 15.88
CA GLU A 68 -7.87 7.27 17.11
C GLU A 68 -6.86 6.14 17.36
N ARG A 69 -6.97 5.02 16.64
CA ARG A 69 -6.04 3.88 16.74
C ARG A 69 -4.87 4.01 15.79
N THR A 70 -4.09 5.07 15.98
CA THR A 70 -2.89 5.34 15.18
C THR A 70 -1.87 4.21 15.31
N ASP A 71 -1.77 3.59 16.49
CA ASP A 71 -0.97 2.39 16.76
C ASP A 71 -1.16 1.30 15.69
N LYS A 72 -2.41 0.99 15.35
CA LYS A 72 -2.74 -0.03 14.35
C LYS A 72 -2.56 0.46 12.93
N ARG A 73 -2.86 1.73 12.65
CA ARG A 73 -2.68 2.31 11.31
C ARG A 73 -1.20 2.33 10.93
N ASP A 74 -0.34 2.73 11.87
CA ASP A 74 1.10 2.80 11.67
C ASP A 74 1.70 1.41 11.48
N ALA A 75 1.31 0.42 12.31
CA ALA A 75 1.72 -0.96 12.14
C ALA A 75 1.34 -1.53 10.75
N PHE A 76 0.12 -1.24 10.29
CA PHE A 76 -0.36 -1.70 8.98
C PHE A 76 0.33 -0.96 7.82
N ALA A 77 0.60 0.34 7.97
CA ALA A 77 1.34 1.13 6.99
C ALA A 77 2.78 0.64 6.84
N LEU A 78 3.46 0.29 7.94
CA LEU A 78 4.79 -0.31 7.93
C LEU A 78 4.78 -1.68 7.26
N THR A 79 3.79 -2.52 7.59
CA THR A 79 3.65 -3.85 6.98
C THR A 79 3.39 -3.74 5.48
N SER A 80 2.53 -2.81 5.06
CA SER A 80 2.26 -2.47 3.66
C SER A 80 3.55 -2.04 2.94
N ALA A 81 4.35 -1.18 3.56
CA ALA A 81 5.63 -0.74 2.99
C ALA A 81 6.66 -1.88 2.88
N LEU A 82 6.72 -2.77 3.88
CA LEU A 82 7.68 -3.88 3.93
C LEU A 82 7.36 -4.98 2.91
N THR A 83 6.08 -5.30 2.76
CA THR A 83 5.60 -6.38 1.87
C THR A 83 5.36 -5.91 0.44
N GLY A 84 5.24 -4.59 0.23
CA GLY A 84 4.93 -4.01 -1.07
C GLY A 84 3.47 -4.13 -1.50
N PHE A 85 2.56 -4.60 -0.63
CA PHE A 85 1.12 -4.50 -0.88
C PHE A 85 0.57 -3.16 -0.36
N TYR A 86 -0.37 -2.54 -1.08
CA TYR A 86 -0.96 -1.25 -0.74
C TYR A 86 -2.40 -1.39 -0.28
N VAL A 87 -2.75 -0.63 0.76
CA VAL A 87 -4.12 -0.51 1.27
C VAL A 87 -4.56 0.94 1.32
N THR A 88 -5.86 1.16 1.19
CA THR A 88 -6.49 2.45 1.39
C THR A 88 -7.21 2.44 2.73
N PHE A 89 -6.83 3.35 3.62
CA PHE A 89 -7.49 3.48 4.91
C PHE A 89 -8.87 4.10 4.76
N VAL A 90 -9.82 3.55 5.51
CA VAL A 90 -11.18 4.10 5.66
C VAL A 90 -11.45 4.22 7.15
N ASP A 91 -11.91 5.39 7.57
CA ASP A 91 -12.22 5.64 8.97
C ASP A 91 -13.43 4.82 9.40
N ALA A 92 -13.23 4.02 10.45
CA ALA A 92 -14.31 3.31 11.09
C ALA A 92 -15.16 4.28 11.93
N VAL A 93 -16.41 3.90 12.11
CA VAL A 93 -17.42 4.64 12.85
C VAL A 93 -17.74 3.86 14.11
N ARG A 94 -17.80 4.58 15.24
CA ARG A 94 -18.31 4.07 16.50
C ARG A 94 -19.80 3.80 16.37
N GLY A 95 -20.30 2.68 16.87
CA GLY A 95 -21.74 2.43 16.77
C GLY A 95 -22.53 3.55 17.47
N GLU A 96 -22.00 4.10 18.56
CA GLU A 96 -22.63 5.14 19.39
C GLU A 96 -22.92 6.41 18.58
N SER A 97 -22.12 6.68 17.55
CA SER A 97 -22.32 7.84 16.67
C SER A 97 -23.22 7.56 15.47
N VAL A 98 -23.69 6.32 15.29
CA VAL A 98 -24.65 5.96 14.25
C VAL A 98 -26.07 6.30 14.71
N PRO A 99 -26.81 7.14 13.96
CA PRO A 99 -28.20 7.43 14.28
C PRO A 99 -29.10 6.20 14.09
N ASP A 100 -30.11 6.02 14.93
CA ASP A 100 -31.07 4.91 14.83
C ASP A 100 -31.74 4.86 13.46
N ARG A 101 -32.03 6.02 12.87
CA ARG A 101 -32.60 6.16 11.52
C ARG A 101 -31.70 5.66 10.39
N ALA A 102 -30.41 5.43 10.66
CA ALA A 102 -29.45 4.92 9.69
C ALA A 102 -29.29 3.39 9.76
N ILE A 103 -29.90 2.73 10.75
CA ILE A 103 -29.93 1.27 10.88
C ILE A 103 -31.01 0.73 9.93
N PRO A 104 -30.78 -0.41 9.26
CA PRO A 104 -31.79 -1.02 8.40
C PRO A 104 -33.11 -1.25 9.13
N PHE A 105 -34.23 -1.08 8.42
CA PHE A 105 -35.55 -1.36 8.94
C PHE A 105 -35.62 -2.81 9.46
N GLU A 106 -36.36 -3.02 10.55
CA GLU A 106 -36.60 -4.34 11.18
C GLU A 106 -35.51 -4.88 12.11
N VAL A 107 -34.39 -4.16 12.29
CA VAL A 107 -33.36 -4.55 13.27
C VAL A 107 -33.47 -3.72 14.55
N ASP A 108 -33.78 -4.36 15.67
CA ASP A 108 -33.80 -3.70 16.98
C ASP A 108 -32.38 -3.33 17.41
N ARG A 109 -32.12 -2.03 17.54
CA ARG A 109 -30.85 -1.49 18.04
C ARG A 109 -30.48 -2.07 19.41
N LYS A 110 -31.45 -2.32 20.28
CA LYS A 110 -31.21 -2.86 21.63
C LYS A 110 -30.75 -4.31 21.59
N ALA A 111 -31.10 -5.05 20.53
CA ALA A 111 -30.63 -6.39 20.29
C ALA A 111 -29.24 -6.42 19.60
N LEU A 112 -28.77 -5.29 19.07
CA LEU A 112 -27.46 -5.18 18.43
C LEU A 112 -26.41 -4.66 19.39
N MET A 113 -25.25 -5.32 19.39
CA MET A 113 -24.05 -4.75 20.00
C MET A 113 -23.59 -3.53 19.19
N GLU A 114 -23.19 -2.49 19.89
CA GLU A 114 -22.79 -1.24 19.26
C GLU A 114 -21.54 -1.39 18.38
N THR A 115 -20.66 -2.32 18.74
CA THR A 115 -19.54 -2.77 17.91
C THR A 115 -20.00 -3.29 16.54
N ASN A 116 -21.13 -4.01 16.47
CA ASN A 116 -21.65 -4.55 15.23
C ASN A 116 -22.23 -3.44 14.35
N VAL A 117 -22.95 -2.49 14.95
CA VAL A 117 -23.49 -1.31 14.26
C VAL A 117 -22.35 -0.48 13.66
N GLY A 118 -21.31 -0.20 14.45
CA GLY A 118 -20.12 0.51 14.01
C GLY A 118 -19.39 -0.22 12.89
N SER A 119 -19.17 -1.54 13.03
CA SER A 119 -18.55 -2.38 12.01
C SER A 119 -19.35 -2.32 10.69
N TRP A 120 -20.66 -2.56 10.73
CA TRP A 120 -21.52 -2.50 9.56
C TRP A 120 -21.45 -1.12 8.89
N ARG A 121 -21.63 -0.04 9.67
CA ARG A 121 -21.63 1.33 9.14
C ARG A 121 -20.30 1.66 8.46
N SER A 122 -19.19 1.20 9.04
CA SER A 122 -17.84 1.38 8.51
C SER A 122 -17.63 0.65 7.19
N HIS A 123 -18.10 -0.59 7.07
CA HIS A 123 -18.06 -1.33 5.81
C HIS A 123 -18.93 -0.66 4.73
N MET A 124 -20.12 -0.17 5.08
CA MET A 124 -20.97 0.58 4.15
C MET A 124 -20.33 1.88 3.68
N ASN A 125 -19.56 2.56 4.54
CA ASN A 125 -18.75 3.73 4.14
C ASN A 125 -17.64 3.34 3.16
N ALA A 126 -16.93 2.23 3.40
CA ALA A 126 -15.90 1.73 2.48
C ALA A 126 -16.51 1.39 1.11
N ILE A 127 -17.62 0.66 1.09
CA ILE A 127 -18.34 0.33 -0.15
C ILE A 127 -18.78 1.61 -0.86
N ARG A 128 -19.42 2.56 -0.14
CA ARG A 128 -19.87 3.85 -0.70
C ARG A 128 -18.74 4.63 -1.36
N ARG A 129 -17.57 4.71 -0.71
CA ARG A 129 -16.39 5.42 -1.21
C ARG A 129 -15.89 4.87 -2.56
N HIS A 130 -16.20 3.62 -2.89
CA HIS A 130 -15.75 2.98 -4.13
C HIS A 130 -16.85 2.77 -5.15
N GLY A 131 -18.02 2.29 -4.73
CA GLY A 131 -19.16 2.04 -5.61
C GLY A 131 -19.72 3.32 -6.26
N LEU A 132 -19.87 4.42 -5.50
CA LEU A 132 -20.49 5.65 -6.04
C LEU A 132 -19.56 6.47 -6.93
N ARG A 133 -18.23 6.41 -6.72
CA ARG A 133 -17.27 7.13 -7.58
C ARG A 133 -17.30 6.60 -9.03
N LYS A 134 -17.57 5.30 -9.22
CA LYS A 134 -17.62 4.69 -10.56
C LYS A 134 -18.81 5.20 -11.38
N ILE A 135 -19.97 5.43 -10.73
CA ILE A 135 -21.20 5.91 -11.39
C ILE A 135 -21.06 7.37 -11.81
N GLN A 136 -20.49 8.23 -10.95
CA GLN A 136 -20.32 9.64 -11.29
C GLN A 136 -19.32 9.90 -12.42
N HIS A 137 -18.29 9.06 -12.56
CA HIS A 137 -17.34 9.19 -13.67
C HIS A 137 -17.95 8.70 -14.99
N SER A 138 -18.68 7.58 -14.98
CA SER A 138 -19.37 7.06 -16.16
C SER A 138 -20.47 7.98 -16.69
N SER A 139 -21.09 8.80 -15.83
CA SER A 139 -22.13 9.77 -16.23
C SER A 139 -21.58 11.05 -16.87
N LYS A 140 -20.27 11.34 -16.74
CA LYS A 140 -19.64 12.53 -17.33
C LYS A 140 -18.98 12.28 -18.68
N GLU A 141 -18.93 11.04 -19.12
CA GLU A 141 -18.32 10.62 -20.40
C GLU A 141 -19.40 10.41 -21.49
N THR A 142 -20.68 10.55 -21.15
CA THR A 142 -21.83 10.35 -22.05
C THR A 142 -22.53 11.64 -22.51
N ASP A 143 -21.95 12.81 -22.21
CA ASP A 143 -22.35 14.12 -22.74
C ASP A 143 -21.20 14.72 -23.56
#